data_AF-A0A0N5D4P0-F1
#
_entry.id   AF-A0A0N5D4P0-F1
#
_cell.length_a   1.000
_cell.length_b   1.000
_cell.length_c   1.000
_cell.angle_alpha   90.00
_cell.angle_beta   90.00
_cell.angle_gamma   90.00
#
_symmetry.space_group_name_H-M   'P 1'
#
loop_
_entity.id
_entity.type
_entity.pdbx_description
1 polymer ?
#
loop_
_entity_poly.entity_id
_entity_poly.type
_entity_poly.pdbx_seq_one_letter_code
_entity_poly.pdbx_strand_id
1 'polypeptide(L)' 'MNAEKQEKEYDLIERSIRKTGCWKQHLACAECMADTKDWRECQEELRLLRECMLAYSKKKDSNDKH' A
#
# COMPACT_ATOMS: atom_id res chain seq x y z
N MET A 1 22.25 -0.19 -15.93
CA MET A 1 21.94 -0.92 -14.67
C MET A 1 20.96 -0.08 -13.88
N ASN A 2 19.68 -0.46 -13.81
CA ASN A 2 18.66 0.26 -13.04
C ASN A 2 17.48 -0.65 -12.63
N ALA A 3 17.21 -1.71 -13.40
CA ALA A 3 16.16 -2.69 -13.12
C ALA A 3 16.34 -3.42 -11.77
N GLU A 4 17.56 -3.89 -11.44
CA GLU A 4 17.84 -4.57 -10.16
C GLU A 4 17.64 -3.66 -8.94
N LYS A 5 17.79 -2.34 -9.10
CA LYS A 5 17.55 -1.38 -8.02
C LYS A 5 16.06 -1.14 -7.82
N GLN A 6 15.30 -1.07 -8.92
CA GLN A 6 13.84 -0.92 -8.89
C GLN A 6 13.17 -2.15 -8.29
N GLU A 7 13.57 -3.37 -8.68
CA GLU A 7 13.04 -4.62 -8.12
C GLU A 7 13.23 -4.68 -6.60
N LYS A 8 14.44 -4.36 -6.11
CA LYS A 8 14.73 -4.31 -4.67
C LYS A 8 13.88 -3.26 -3.95
N GLU A 9 13.58 -2.13 -4.60
CA GLU A 9 12.75 -1.08 -4.02
C GLU A 9 11.27 -1.53 -3.92
N TYR A 10 10.75 -2.17 -4.97
CA TYR A 10 9.40 -2.75 -4.94
C TYR A 10 9.26 -3.79 -3.83
N ASP A 11 10.24 -4.68 -3.66
CA ASP A 11 10.27 -5.66 -2.57
C ASP A 11 10.21 -5.03 -1.17
N LEU A 12 10.94 -3.91 -0.99
CA LEU A 12 10.95 -3.19 0.29
C LEU A 12 9.58 -2.56 0.59
N ILE A 13 8.94 -1.99 -0.42
CA ILE A 13 7.59 -1.44 -0.31
C ILE A 13 6.61 -2.56 0.00
N GLU A 14 6.67 -3.66 -0.74
CA GLU A 14 5.78 -4.81 -0.57
C GLU A 14 5.84 -5.37 0.86
N ARG A 15 7.07 -5.61 1.33
CA ARG A 15 7.34 -6.11 2.68
C ARG A 15 6.82 -5.14 3.74
N SER A 16 6.94 -3.83 3.50
CA SER A 16 6.45 -2.82 4.43
C SER A 16 4.93 -2.79 4.49
N ILE A 17 4.24 -2.87 3.35
CA ILE A 17 2.77 -2.91 3.29
C ILE A 17 2.23 -4.20 3.94
N ARG A 18 2.90 -5.34 3.75
CA ARG A 18 2.51 -6.59 4.42
C ARG A 18 2.52 -6.47 5.94
N LYS A 19 3.50 -5.74 6.51
CA LYS A 19 3.59 -5.49 7.96
C LYS A 19 2.46 -4.61 8.49
N THR A 20 1.86 -3.75 7.67
CA THR A 20 0.75 -2.87 8.12
C THR A 20 -0.59 -3.61 8.17
N GLY A 21 -0.70 -4.78 7.54
CA GLY A 21 -1.96 -5.50 7.35
C GLY A 21 -2.82 -4.94 6.20
N CYS A 22 -2.33 -3.95 5.46
CA CYS A 22 -3.05 -3.31 4.35
C CYS A 22 -2.78 -3.95 2.98
N TRP A 23 -2.27 -5.19 2.98
CA TRP A 23 -1.86 -5.90 1.76
C TRP A 23 -3.03 -6.11 0.80
N LYS A 24 -4.21 -6.45 1.32
CA LYS A 24 -5.41 -6.69 0.49
C LYS A 24 -5.84 -5.43 -0.27
N GLN A 25 -5.85 -4.29 0.40
CA GLN A 25 -6.21 -3.00 -0.21
C GLN A 25 -5.17 -2.57 -1.25
N HIS A 26 -3.89 -2.88 -1.01
CA HIS A 26 -2.84 -2.64 -1.98
C HIS A 26 -3.01 -3.48 -3.25
N LEU A 27 -3.33 -4.77 -3.13
CA LEU A 27 -3.65 -5.60 -4.30
C LEU A 27 -4.83 -5.04 -5.09
N ALA A 28 -5.94 -4.72 -4.42
CA ALA A 28 -7.12 -4.17 -5.10
C ALA A 28 -6.79 -2.89 -5.89
N CYS A 29 -5.95 -2.02 -5.32
CA CYS A 29 -5.46 -0.84 -6.02
C CYS A 29 -4.56 -1.19 -7.22
N ALA A 30 -3.67 -2.18 -7.08
CA ALA A 30 -2.79 -2.62 -8.17
C ALA A 30 -3.57 -3.28 -9.32
N GLU A 31 -4.57 -4.10 -8.99
CA GLU A 31 -5.50 -4.72 -9.94
C GLU A 31 -6.28 -3.65 -10.71
N CYS A 32 -6.90 -2.69 -10.00
CA CYS A 32 -7.60 -1.60 -10.67
C CYS A 32 -6.68 -0.79 -11.60
N MET A 33 -5.47 -0.44 -11.15
CA MET A 33 -4.51 0.29 -12.00
C MET A 33 -4.06 -0.53 -13.22
N ALA A 34 -3.97 -1.85 -13.11
CA ALA A 34 -3.62 -2.73 -14.23
C ALA A 34 -4.76 -2.79 -15.26
N ASP A 35 -6.01 -2.81 -14.79
CA ASP A 35 -7.20 -2.90 -15.62
C ASP A 35 -7.54 -1.57 -16.31
N THR A 36 -7.64 -0.48 -15.54
CA THR A 36 -8.11 0.83 -16.05
C THR A 36 -6.98 1.63 -16.68
N LYS A 37 -5.74 1.46 -16.18
CA LYS A 37 -4.60 2.33 -16.47
C LYS A 37 -4.86 3.82 -16.18
N ASP A 38 -5.91 4.13 -15.42
CA ASP A 38 -6.29 5.46 -14.97
C ASP A 38 -6.59 5.43 -13.46
N TRP A 39 -5.67 5.99 -12.68
CA TRP A 39 -5.80 6.04 -11.22
C TRP A 39 -7.04 6.83 -10.75
N ARG A 40 -7.62 7.68 -11.60
CA ARG A 40 -8.84 8.44 -11.29
C ARG A 40 -10.08 7.54 -11.25
N GLU A 41 -10.06 6.41 -11.97
CA GLU A 41 -11.12 5.41 -11.87
C GLU A 41 -10.97 4.54 -10.61
N CYS A 42 -9.76 4.44 -10.06
CA CYS A 42 -9.43 3.67 -8.86
C CYS A 42 -9.55 4.46 -7.54
N GLN A 43 -10.39 5.50 -7.51
CA GLN A 43 -10.50 6.39 -6.35
C GLN A 43 -10.96 5.67 -5.09
N GLU A 44 -11.83 4.67 -5.24
CA GLU A 44 -12.37 3.91 -4.12
C GLU A 44 -11.31 2.99 -3.51
N GLU A 45 -10.56 2.27 -4.33
CA GLU A 45 -9.45 1.41 -3.92
C GLU A 45 -8.36 2.23 -3.22
N LEU A 46 -8.05 3.42 -3.76
CA LEU A 46 -7.12 4.37 -3.16
C LEU A 46 -7.62 4.90 -1.80
N ARG A 47 -8.94 5.13 -1.66
CA ARG A 47 -9.54 5.56 -0.39
C ARG A 47 -9.41 4.45 0.66
N LEU A 48 -9.75 3.22 0.32
CA LEU A 48 -9.66 2.06 1.21
C LEU A 48 -8.21 1.80 1.67
N LEU A 49 -7.24 1.90 0.76
CA LEU A 49 -5.83 1.77 1.10
C LEU A 49 -5.38 2.87 2.07
N ARG A 50 -5.77 4.13 1.83
CA ARG A 50 -5.48 5.25 2.74
C ARG A 50 -6.07 5.03 4.13
N GLU A 51 -7.34 4.64 4.21
CA GLU A 51 -8.01 4.40 5.49
C GLU A 51 -7.33 3.30 6.30
N CYS A 52 -6.92 2.21 5.64
CA CYS A 52 -6.18 1.15 6.29
C CYS A 52 -4.83 1.65 6.84
N MET A 53 -4.07 2.41 6.04
CA MET A 53 -2.78 2.94 6.49
C MET A 53 -2.93 3.95 7.64
N LEU A 54 -3.96 4.80 7.60
CA LEU A 54 -4.27 5.72 8.70
C LEU A 54 -4.64 4.96 9.99
N ALA A 55 -5.42 3.87 9.87
CA ALA A 55 -5.75 3.02 11.01
C ALA A 55 -4.50 2.33 11.59
N TYR A 56 -3.57 1.89 10.74
CA TYR A 56 -2.27 1.36 11.17
C TYR A 56 -1.43 2.41 11.89
N SER A 57 -1.30 3.63 11.35
CA SER A 57 -0.55 4.71 11.98
C SER A 57 -1.11 5.05 13.37
N LYS A 58 -2.43 5.18 13.51
CA LYS A 58 -3.08 5.42 14.80
C LYS A 58 -2.80 4.30 15.82
N LYS A 59 -2.82 3.04 15.38
CA LYS A 59 -2.47 1.89 16.23
C LYS A 59 -1.01 1.93 16.65
N LYS A 60 -0.10 2.26 15.72
CA LYS A 60 1.33 2.40 16.01
C LYS A 60 1.59 3.50 17.05
N ASP A 61 0.99 4.67 16.89
CA ASP A 61 1.12 5.79 17.83
C ASP A 61 0.56 5.46 19.22
N SER A 62 -0.44 4.58 19.29
CA SER A 62 -1.01 4.09 20.55
C SER A 62 -0.12 3.02 21.22
N ASN A 63 0.56 2.19 20.42
CA ASN A 63 1.40 1.09 20.89
C ASN A 63 2.82 1.56 21.30
N ASP A 64 3.24 2.75 20.85
CA ASP A 64 4.52 3.41 21.20
C ASP A 64 4.47 4.14 22.56
N LYS A 65 3.29 4.19 23.21
CA LYS A 65 3.07 4.82 24.53
C LYS A 65 3.18 3.84 25.71
N HIS A 66 3.75 2.65 25.54
CA HIS A 66 3.94 1.67 26.62
C HIS A 66 5.41 1.34 26.83
#